data_AF-A0A380KXU1-F1
#
_entry.id   AF-A0A380KXU1-F1
#
_cell.length_a   1.000
_cell.length_b   1.000
_cell.length_c   1.000
_cell.angle_alpha   90.00
_cell.angle_beta   90.00
_cell.angle_gamma   90.00
#
_symmetry.space_group_name_H-M   'P 1'
#
loop_
_entity.id
_entity.type
_entity.pdbx_description
1 polymer ?
#
loop_
_entity_poly.entity_id
_entity_poly.type
_entity_poly.pdbx_seq_one_letter_code
_entity_poly.pdbx_strand_id
1 'polypeptide(L)' 'MSILPNYILAIICTVFLIYSYIIIKIKKAKIGNKFLYGIRIIIAILLLGMSVYGIIFNIPLGQVQSLIENSFK' A
#
# COMPACT_ATOMS: atom_id res chain seq x y z
N MET A 1 -9.26 -13.05 -13.83
CA MET A 1 -9.13 -11.86 -12.95
C MET A 1 -8.15 -10.91 -13.60
N SER A 2 -8.49 -9.63 -13.74
CA SER A 2 -7.61 -8.63 -14.37
C SER A 2 -6.49 -8.22 -13.42
N ILE A 3 -5.31 -7.93 -13.98
CA ILE A 3 -4.15 -7.38 -13.24
C ILE A 3 -4.24 -5.85 -13.09
N LEU A 4 -5.18 -5.21 -13.78
CA LEU A 4 -5.42 -3.77 -13.74
C LEU A 4 -5.56 -3.21 -12.31
N PRO A 5 -6.23 -3.88 -11.34
CA PRO A 5 -6.31 -3.40 -9.97
C PRO A 5 -4.95 -3.22 -9.29
N ASN A 6 -3.95 -4.06 -9.61
CA ASN A 6 -2.61 -3.95 -9.02
C ASN A 6 -1.95 -2.63 -9.45
N TYR A 7 -2.05 -2.27 -10.73
CA TYR A 7 -1.48 -1.04 -11.26
C TYR A 7 -2.15 0.20 -10.67
N ILE A 8 -3.48 0.19 -10.59
CA ILE A 8 -4.26 1.30 -10.01
C ILE A 8 -3.86 1.50 -8.54
N LEU A 9 -3.82 0.43 -7.75
CA LEU A 9 -3.46 0.50 -6.34
C LEU A 9 -1.99 0.91 -6.14
N ALA A 10 -1.07 0.40 -6.95
CA ALA A 10 0.33 0.78 -6.88
C ALA A 10 0.51 2.29 -7.07
N ILE A 11 -0.18 2.89 -8.04
CA ILE A 11 -0.13 4.34 -8.29
C ILE A 11 -0.74 5.11 -7.12
N ILE A 12 -1.94 4.75 -6.67
CA ILE A 12 -2.64 5.44 -5.57
C ILE A 12 -1.82 5.38 -4.28
N CYS A 13 -1.31 4.21 -3.92
CA CYS A 13 -0.49 4.03 -2.71
C CYS A 13 0.82 4.82 -2.81
N THR A 14 1.47 4.83 -3.97
CA THR A 14 2.70 5.60 -4.20
C THR A 14 2.46 7.10 -4.00
N VAL A 15 1.44 7.66 -4.65
CA VAL A 15 1.10 9.08 -4.52
C VAL A 15 0.72 9.43 -3.08
N PHE A 16 -0.07 8.58 -2.41
CA PHE A 16 -0.44 8.75 -1.01
C PHE A 16 0.78 8.76 -0.07
N LEU A 17 1.74 7.86 -0.28
CA LEU A 17 2.95 7.78 0.54
C LEU A 17 3.86 8.99 0.32
N ILE A 18 4.02 9.45 -0.92
CA ILE A 18 4.76 10.68 -1.23
C ILE A 18 4.10 11.88 -0.55
N TYR A 19 2.78 12.03 -0.68
CA TYR A 19 2.05 13.12 -0.04
C TYR A 19 2.18 13.09 1.49
N SER A 20 2.06 11.89 2.08
CA SER A 20 2.22 11.68 3.52
C SER A 20 3.62 12.04 4.00
N TYR A 21 4.65 11.67 3.22
CA TYR A 21 6.03 12.03 3.49
C TYR A 21 6.24 13.55 3.49
N ILE A 22 5.74 14.26 2.47
CA ILE A 22 5.80 15.72 2.38
C ILE A 22 5.14 16.38 3.58
N ILE A 23 3.94 15.93 3.96
CA ILE A 23 3.20 16.52 5.10
C ILE A 23 3.93 16.30 6.43
N ILE A 24 4.40 15.09 6.69
CA ILE A 24 5.02 14.74 7.97
C ILE A 24 6.40 15.38 8.09
N LYS A 25 7.24 15.24 7.06
CA LYS A 25 8.67 15.60 7.14
C LYS A 25 8.94 17.04 6.73
N ILE A 26 8.32 17.50 5.64
CA ILE A 26 8.58 18.84 5.09
C ILE A 26 7.70 19.87 5.79
N LYS A 27 6.38 19.68 5.76
CA LYS A 27 5.43 20.65 6.34
C LYS A 27 5.30 20.55 7.86
N LYS A 28 5.81 19.48 8.48
CA LYS A 28 5.72 19.20 9.93
C LYS A 28 4.30 19.43 10.47
N ALA A 29 3.29 19.06 9.70
CA ALA A 29 1.91 19.37 10.03
C ALA A 29 1.49 18.69 11.34
N LYS A 30 0.68 19.38 12.16
CA LYS A 30 0.03 18.78 13.32
C LYS A 30 -1.03 17.79 12.83
N ILE A 31 -0.65 16.52 12.74
CA ILE A 31 -1.58 15.42 12.53
C ILE A 31 -2.32 15.18 13.84
N GLY A 32 -3.64 15.33 13.84
CA GLY A 32 -4.47 15.19 15.03
C GLY A 32 -4.28 13.84 15.72
N ASN A 33 -4.50 12.73 14.99
CA ASN A 33 -4.27 11.38 15.50
C ASN A 33 -3.09 10.71 14.77
N LYS A 34 -1.89 10.89 15.34
CA LYS A 34 -0.64 10.32 14.80
C LYS A 34 -0.66 8.79 14.72
N PHE A 35 -1.33 8.12 15.67
CA PHE A 35 -1.40 6.66 15.72
C PHE A 35 -2.22 6.11 14.54
N LEU A 36 -3.45 6.62 14.35
CA LEU A 36 -4.28 6.24 13.20
C LEU A 36 -3.60 6.58 11.86
N TYR A 37 -2.88 7.70 11.80
CA TYR A 37 -2.14 8.07 10.60
C TYR A 37 -0.97 7.11 10.33
N GLY A 38 -0.25 6.68 11.37
CA GLY A 38 0.78 5.65 11.27
C GLY A 38 0.23 4.33 10.74
N ILE A 39 -0.92 3.89 11.24
CA ILE A 39 -1.60 2.68 10.73
C ILE A 39 -1.93 2.82 9.25
N ARG A 40 -2.42 3.99 8.80
CA ARG A 40 -2.71 4.23 7.37
C ARG A 40 -1.45 4.10 6.50
N ILE A 41 -0.30 4.57 6.97
CA ILE A 41 0.98 4.41 6.27
C ILE A 41 1.37 2.94 6.18
N ILE A 42 1.27 2.19 7.29
CA ILE A 42 1.60 0.76 7.32
C ILE A 42 0.72 -0.01 6.32
N ILE A 43 -0.59 0.23 6.33
CA ILE A 43 -1.53 -0.39 5.39
C ILE A 43 -1.16 -0.04 3.95
N ALA A 44 -0.85 1.23 3.66
CA ALA A 44 -0.46 1.64 2.31
C ALA A 44 0.83 0.99 1.82
N ILE A 45 1.83 0.81 2.69
CA ILE A 45 3.08 0.11 2.37
C ILE A 45 2.80 -1.37 2.07
N LEU A 46 1.99 -2.02 2.90
CA LEU A 46 1.60 -3.42 2.69
C LEU A 46 0.87 -3.60 1.35
N LEU A 47 -0.12 -2.75 1.08
CA LEU A 47 -0.91 -2.79 -0.15
C LEU A 47 -0.04 -2.54 -1.39
N LEU A 48 0.91 -1.61 -1.29
CA LEU A 48 1.89 -1.33 -2.35
C LEU A 48 2.78 -2.55 -2.60
N GLY A 49 3.29 -3.18 -1.54
CA GLY A 49 4.10 -4.40 -1.65
C GLY A 49 3.36 -5.53 -2.36
N MET A 50 2.10 -5.79 -1.96
CA MET A 50 1.24 -6.78 -2.62
C MET A 50 0.98 -6.44 -4.09
N SER A 51 0.71 -5.17 -4.38
CA SER A 51 0.45 -4.71 -5.75
C SER A 51 1.67 -4.85 -6.65
N VAL A 52 2.85 -4.45 -6.16
CA VAL A 52 4.13 -4.59 -6.87
C VAL A 52 4.48 -6.07 -7.07
N TYR A 53 4.32 -6.90 -6.05
CA TYR A 53 4.53 -8.35 -6.17
C TYR A 53 3.62 -8.93 -7.25
N GLY A 54 2.33 -8.59 -7.23
CA GLY A 54 1.39 -9.06 -8.25
C GLY A 54 1.74 -8.58 -9.66
N ILE A 55 2.26 -7.35 -9.82
CA ILE A 55 2.77 -6.84 -11.10
C ILE A 55 3.97 -7.66 -11.59
N ILE A 56 4.96 -7.90 -10.73
CA ILE A 56 6.19 -8.64 -11.08
C ILE A 56 5.89 -10.07 -11.50
N PHE A 57 5.01 -10.76 -10.77
CA PHE A 57 4.67 -12.17 -11.01
C PHE A 57 3.45 -12.35 -11.91
N ASN A 58 2.91 -11.26 -12.47
CA ASN A 58 1.73 -11.25 -13.32
C ASN A 58 0.49 -11.97 -12.72
N ILE A 59 0.28 -11.81 -11.41
CA ILE A 59 -0.86 -12.39 -10.69
C ILE A 59 -1.77 -11.30 -10.11
N PRO A 60 -3.10 -11.49 -10.10
CA PRO A 60 -4.04 -10.52 -9.53
C PRO A 60 -3.85 -10.40 -8.00
N LEU A 61 -4.15 -9.21 -7.46
CA LEU A 61 -3.98 -8.90 -6.04
C LEU A 61 -4.63 -9.93 -5.10
N GLY A 62 -5.82 -10.43 -5.46
CA GLY A 62 -6.51 -11.44 -4.65
C GLY A 62 -5.73 -12.76 -4.53
N GLN A 63 -4.96 -13.14 -5.55
CA GLN A 63 -4.06 -14.29 -5.47
C GLN A 63 -2.85 -14.00 -4.58
N VAL A 64 -2.29 -12.78 -4.65
CA VAL A 64 -1.23 -12.34 -3.73
C VAL A 64 -1.71 -12.41 -2.29
N GLN A 65 -2.94 -11.96 -2.03
CA GLN A 65 -3.55 -12.04 -0.71
C GLN A 65 -3.69 -13.48 -0.23
N SER A 66 -4.24 -14.37 -1.08
CA SER A 66 -4.39 -15.78 -0.74
C SER A 66 -3.04 -16.47 -0.45
N LEU A 67 -1.98 -16.14 -1.19
CA LEU A 67 -0.63 -16.66 -0.95
C LEU A 67 -0.10 -16.24 0.43
N ILE A 68 -0.32 -14.98 0.82
CA ILE A 68 0.06 -14.46 2.13
C ILE A 68 -0.73 -15.19 3.22
N GLU A 69 -2.06 -15.24 3.11
CA GLU A 69 -2.93 -15.90 4.09
C GLU A 69 -2.59 -17.38 4.29
N ASN A 70 -2.28 -18.09 3.20
CA ASN A 70 -1.88 -19.49 3.25
C ASN A 70 -0.50 -19.71 3.88
N SER A 71 0.37 -18.70 3.88
CA SER A 71 1.71 -18.80 4.49
C SER A 71 1.68 -18.69 6.02
N PHE A 72 0.57 -18.22 6.60
CA PHE A 72 0.36 -18.11 8.05
C PHE A 72 -0.47 -19.25 8.65
N LYS A 73 -0.82 -20.24 7.84
CA LYS A 73 -1.60 -21.41 8.22
C LYS A 73 -0.69 -22.57 8.56
#